data_AF-A0A087UZX7-F1
#
_entry.id   AF-A0A087UZX7-F1
#
_cell.length_a   1.000
_cell.length_b   1.000
_cell.length_c   1.000
_cell.angle_alpha   90.00
_cell.angle_beta   90.00
_cell.angle_gamma   90.00
#
_symmetry.space_group_name_H-M   'P 1'
#
loop_
_entity.id
_entity.type
_entity.pdbx_description
1 polymer ?
#
loop_
_entity_poly.entity_id
_entity_poly.type
_entity_poly.pdbx_seq_one_letter_code
_entity_poly.pdbx_strand_id
1 'polypeptide(L)'
;MLFYALFGLVEPDYMPPMHLSPPFAKVIMKVVFGVYMMVTVIVLINLLIAMMSNTYQRIQSQSDKEWKYGRAKLIRNMNMTLPTPPPLNIVTFIPTLIQRYKA
;
A
#
# COMPACT_ATOMS: atom_id res chain seq x y z
N MET A 1 3.00 -2.87 -19.50
CA MET A 1 2.23 -1.81 -20.19
C MET A 1 0.82 -1.65 -19.65
N LEU A 2 0.00 -2.71 -19.50
CA LEU A 2 -1.39 -2.56 -19.01
C LEU A 2 -1.52 -1.87 -17.64
N PHE A 3 -0.62 -2.15 -16.68
CA PHE A 3 -0.59 -1.42 -15.39
C PHE A 3 -0.44 0.09 -15.58
N TYR A 4 0.47 0.52 -16.47
CA TYR A 4 0.71 1.94 -16.75
C TYR A 4 -0.47 2.58 -17.50
N ALA A 5 -1.25 1.81 -18.26
CA ALA A 5 -2.46 2.27 -18.94
C ALA A 5 -3.54 2.73 -17.95
N LEU A 6 -3.61 2.10 -16.76
CA LEU A 6 -4.56 2.49 -15.71
C LEU A 6 -4.32 3.92 -15.21
N PHE A 7 -3.08 4.41 -15.30
CA PHE A 7 -2.69 5.79 -14.98
C PHE A 7 -2.69 6.72 -16.21
N GLY A 8 -3.20 6.25 -17.36
CA GLY A 8 -3.22 7.03 -18.61
C GLY A 8 -1.85 7.17 -19.29
N LEU A 9 -0.84 6.39 -18.90
CA LEU A 9 0.53 6.50 -19.41
C LEU A 9 0.80 5.63 -20.65
N VAL A 10 -0.24 5.08 -21.27
CA VAL A 10 -0.10 4.21 -22.44
C VAL A 10 -1.10 4.61 -23.50
N GLU A 11 -0.58 5.02 -24.65
CA GLU A 11 -1.36 5.39 -25.82
C GLU A 11 -1.36 4.23 -26.84
N PRO A 12 -2.53 3.76 -27.30
CA PRO A 12 -2.63 2.63 -28.23
C PRO A 12 -1.97 2.86 -29.59
N ASP A 13 -1.77 4.13 -29.98
CA ASP A 13 -1.24 4.51 -31.28
C ASP A 13 0.29 4.49 -31.37
N TYR A 14 0.99 4.55 -30.23
CA TYR A 14 2.45 4.49 -30.13
C TYR A 14 2.97 3.10 -29.73
N MET A 15 2.08 2.11 -29.69
CA MET A 15 2.50 0.73 -29.47
C MET A 15 3.43 0.31 -30.62
N PRO A 16 4.62 -0.26 -30.33
CA PRO A 16 5.62 -0.53 -31.35
C PRO A 16 4.98 -1.35 -32.47
N PRO A 17 5.13 -0.93 -33.74
CA PRO A 17 4.54 -1.63 -34.85
C PRO A 17 5.13 -3.04 -34.88
N MET A 18 4.29 -4.05 -34.65
CA MET A 18 4.68 -5.44 -34.89
C MET A 18 4.85 -5.58 -36.40
N HIS A 19 6.11 -5.50 -36.85
CA HIS A 19 6.50 -5.61 -38.26
C HIS A 19 6.08 -6.94 -38.91
N LEU A 20 5.67 -7.94 -38.12
CA LEU A 20 5.14 -9.24 -38.57
C LEU A 20 3.64 -9.45 -38.26
N SER A 21 2.91 -8.44 -37.77
CA SER A 21 1.49 -8.62 -37.41
C SER A 21 0.54 -8.31 -38.58
N PRO A 22 -0.47 -9.15 -38.81
CA PRO A 22 -1.49 -8.85 -39.81
C PRO A 22 -2.34 -7.64 -39.36
N PRO A 23 -2.92 -6.84 -40.30
CA PRO A 23 -3.70 -5.65 -39.97
C PRO A 23 -4.86 -5.91 -38.98
N PHE A 24 -5.47 -7.09 -39.03
CA PHE A 24 -6.56 -7.47 -38.11
C PHE A 24 -6.07 -7.57 -36.65
N ALA A 25 -4.82 -7.97 -36.42
CA ALA A 25 -4.28 -8.11 -35.08
C ALA A 25 -4.19 -6.75 -34.37
N LYS A 26 -3.87 -5.67 -35.11
CA LYS A 26 -3.87 -4.30 -34.55
C LYS A 26 -5.27 -3.87 -34.09
N VAL A 27 -6.31 -4.24 -34.85
CA VAL A 27 -7.70 -3.95 -34.49
C VAL A 27 -8.10 -4.72 -33.23
N ILE A 28 -7.81 -6.01 -33.17
CA ILE A 28 -8.10 -6.84 -31.99
C ILE A 28 -7.38 -6.30 -30.74
N MET A 29 -6.11 -5.94 -30.86
CA MET A 29 -5.34 -5.37 -29.75
C MET A 29 -5.98 -4.09 -29.20
N LYS A 30 -6.44 -3.19 -30.09
CA LYS A 30 -7.16 -1.97 -29.68
C LYS A 30 -8.49 -2.28 -29.00
N VAL A 31 -9.26 -3.24 -29.50
CA VAL A 31 -10.54 -3.65 -28.91
C VAL A 31 -10.33 -4.26 -27.52
N VAL A 32 -9.39 -5.21 -27.40
CA VAL A 32 -9.07 -5.85 -26.11
C VAL A 32 -8.56 -4.82 -25.10
N PHE A 33 -7.73 -3.87 -25.52
CA PHE A 33 -7.27 -2.77 -24.69
C PHE A 33 -8.44 -1.87 -24.23
N GLY A 34 -9.37 -1.53 -25.13
CA GLY A 34 -10.56 -0.75 -24.80
C GLY A 34 -11.47 -1.46 -23.78
N VAL A 35 -11.72 -2.76 -23.96
CA VAL A 35 -12.50 -3.57 -23.02
C VAL A 35 -11.80 -3.66 -21.66
N TYR A 36 -10.48 -3.85 -21.65
CA TYR A 36 -9.69 -3.85 -20.41
C TYR A 36 -9.85 -2.53 -19.65
N MET A 37 -9.72 -1.38 -20.33
CA MET A 37 -9.89 -0.07 -19.71
C MET A 37 -11.31 0.16 -19.20
N MET A 38 -12.34 -0.28 -19.95
CA MET A 38 -13.73 -0.19 -19.53
C MET A 38 -13.98 -0.98 -18.24
N VAL A 39 -13.56 -2.26 -18.20
CA VAL A 39 -13.77 -3.12 -17.02
C VAL A 39 -12.99 -2.59 -15.83
N THR A 40 -11.71 -2.23 -16.00
CA THR A 40 -10.88 -1.79 -14.88
C THR A 40 -11.31 -0.42 -14.33
N VAL A 41 -11.41 0.59 -15.18
CA VAL A 41 -11.63 1.97 -14.72
C VAL A 41 -13.10 2.22 -14.37
N ILE A 42 -14.03 1.73 -15.19
CA ILE A 42 -15.46 2.03 -14.99
C ILE A 42 -16.10 1.06 -14.00
N VAL A 43 -15.73 -0.23 -14.03
CA VAL A 43 -16.37 -1.22 -13.15
C VAL A 43 -15.55 -1.42 -11.88
N LEU A 44 -14.33 -1.93 -11.99
CA LEU A 44 -13.57 -2.39 -10.82
C LEU A 44 -13.18 -1.25 -9.87
N ILE A 45 -12.68 -0.12 -10.39
CA ILE A 45 -12.30 1.02 -9.53
C ILE A 45 -13.53 1.59 -8.83
N ASN A 46 -14.66 1.75 -9.52
CA ASN A 46 -15.88 2.26 -8.89
C ASN A 46 -16.41 1.34 -7.79
N LEU A 47 -16.38 0.02 -8.01
CA LEU A 47 -16.75 -0.95 -6.99
C LEU A 47 -15.75 -0.97 -5.83
N LEU A 48 -14.46 -0.82 -6.11
CA LEU A 48 -13.42 -0.74 -5.08
C LEU A 48 -13.64 0.49 -4.20
N ILE A 49 -13.90 1.65 -4.80
CA ILE A 49 -14.23 2.88 -4.06
C ILE A 49 -15.48 2.65 -3.20
N ALA A 50 -16.52 2.02 -3.75
CA ALA A 50 -17.74 1.71 -3.00
C ALA A 50 -17.47 0.77 -1.80
N MET A 51 -16.70 -0.30 -2.00
CA MET A 51 -16.32 -1.24 -0.94
C MET A 51 -15.44 -0.58 0.13
N MET A 52 -14.47 0.23 -0.27
CA MET A 52 -13.61 0.99 0.65
C MET A 52 -14.42 2.02 1.44
N SER A 53 -15.36 2.73 0.81
CA SER A 53 -16.26 3.66 1.49
C SER A 53 -17.14 2.97 2.54
N ASN A 54 -17.75 1.83 2.18
CA ASN A 54 -18.53 1.03 3.13
C ASN A 54 -17.67 0.52 4.30
N THR A 55 -16.48 -0.01 3.99
CA THR A 55 -15.55 -0.50 5.01
C THR A 55 -15.06 0.64 5.92
N TYR A 56 -14.80 1.82 5.36
CA TYR A 56 -14.43 3.02 6.11
C TYR A 56 -15.54 3.42 7.09
N GLN A 57 -16.79 3.53 6.63
CA GLN A 57 -17.92 3.87 7.49
C GLN A 57 -18.09 2.87 8.64
N ARG A 58 -17.91 1.57 8.38
CA ARG A 58 -17.99 0.53 9.41
C ARG A 58 -16.87 0.65 10.45
N ILE A 59 -15.63 0.83 10.01
CA ILE A 59 -14.45 0.77 10.88
C ILE A 59 -14.18 2.10 11.59
N GLN A 60 -14.63 3.23 11.04
CA GLN A 60 -14.38 4.56 11.59
C GLN A 60 -14.83 4.68 13.06
N SER A 61 -15.97 4.08 13.43
CA SER A 61 -16.49 4.11 14.81
C SER A 61 -15.63 3.35 15.82
N GLN A 62 -14.82 2.38 15.35
CA GLN A 62 -13.93 1.57 16.18
C GLN A 62 -12.48 2.08 16.13
N SER A 63 -12.09 2.75 15.04
CA SER A 63 -10.72 3.24 14.79
C SER A 63 -10.20 4.15 15.90
N ASP A 64 -11.03 5.07 16.42
CA ASP A 64 -10.63 5.96 17.52
C ASP A 64 -10.27 5.19 18.80
N LYS A 65 -10.98 4.09 19.09
CA LYS A 65 -10.71 3.26 20.26
C LYS A 65 -9.42 2.48 20.07
N GLU A 66 -9.22 1.88 18.89
CA GLU A 66 -8.00 1.15 18.56
C GLU A 66 -6.78 2.06 18.55
N TRP A 67 -6.89 3.28 18.00
CA TRP A 67 -5.81 4.26 18.01
C TRP A 67 -5.45 4.68 19.43
N LYS A 68 -6.44 4.95 20.29
CA LYS A 68 -6.19 5.29 21.70
C LYS A 68 -5.53 4.13 22.45
N TYR A 69 -5.96 2.90 22.19
CA TYR A 69 -5.35 1.69 22.75
C TYR A 69 -3.89 1.51 22.28
N GLY A 70 -3.65 1.62 20.98
CA GLY A 70 -2.31 1.55 20.39
C GLY A 70 -1.38 2.63 20.96
N ARG A 71 -1.90 3.86 21.13
CA ARG A 71 -1.18 4.97 21.77
C ARG A 71 -0.85 4.68 23.23
N ALA A 72 -1.80 4.16 24.01
CA ALA A 72 -1.54 3.78 25.41
C ALA A 72 -0.46 2.69 25.51
N LYS A 73 -0.51 1.68 24.62
CA LYS A 73 0.51 0.63 24.51
C LYS A 73 1.87 1.19 24.13
N LEU A 74 1.93 2.13 23.17
CA LEU A 74 3.16 2.79 22.76
C LEU A 74 3.78 3.57 23.93
N ILE A 75 3.01 4.39 24.64
CA ILE A 75 3.49 5.16 25.81
C ILE A 75 4.03 4.21 26.89
N ARG A 76 3.31 3.13 27.20
CA ARG A 76 3.76 2.12 28.16
C ARG A 76 5.09 1.51 27.73
N ASN A 77 5.22 1.15 26.45
CA ASN A 77 6.45 0.57 25.93
C ASN A 77 7.61 1.57 26.01
N MET A 78 7.40 2.83 25.63
CA MET A 78 8.42 3.88 25.71
C MET A 78 8.93 4.07 27.14
N ASN A 79 8.04 4.02 28.14
CA ASN A 79 8.41 4.13 29.56
C ASN A 79 9.18 2.89 30.08
N MET A 80 9.02 1.72 29.46
CA MET A 80 9.70 0.48 29.84
C MET A 80 11.02 0.28 29.09
N THR A 81 11.23 1.01 28.00
CA THR A 81 12.46 0.99 27.20
C THR A 81 13.42 2.09 27.63
N LEU A 82 14.71 1.93 27.30
CA LEU A 82 15.72 2.94 27.58
C LEU A 82 15.38 4.26 26.86
N PRO A 83 15.50 5.41 27.55
CA PRO A 83 15.16 6.72 26.99
C PRO A 83 16.17 7.19 25.92
N THR A 84 17.27 6.46 25.73
CA THR A 84 18.30 6.74 24.76
C THR A 84 17.88 6.26 23.36
N PRO A 85 17.96 7.12 22.33
CA PRO A 85 17.63 6.72 20.97
C PRO A 85 18.62 5.66 20.46
N PRO A 86 18.18 4.66 19.67
CA PRO A 86 19.10 3.81 18.91
C PRO A 86 19.97 4.66 17.97
N PRO A 87 21.29 4.37 17.79
CA PRO A 87 22.05 3.24 18.33
C PRO A 87 22.67 3.47 19.72
N LEU A 88 22.59 4.70 20.27
CA LEU A 88 23.21 5.07 21.56
C LEU A 88 22.74 4.22 22.74
N ASN A 89 21.56 3.61 22.62
CA ASN A 89 21.01 2.64 23.56
C ASN A 89 21.98 1.46 23.84
N ILE A 90 22.80 1.03 22.87
CA ILE A 90 23.73 -0.10 23.02
C ILE A 90 24.77 0.16 24.12
N VAL A 91 25.29 1.38 24.21
CA VAL A 91 26.30 1.76 25.21
C VAL A 91 25.70 1.78 26.61
N THR A 92 24.45 2.20 26.75
CA THR A 92 23.74 2.21 28.03
C THR A 92 23.22 0.82 28.44
N PHE A 93 22.96 -0.07 27.49
CA PHE A 93 22.40 -1.40 27.74
C PHE A 93 23.40 -2.34 28.43
N ILE A 94 24.66 -2.38 27.97
CA ILE A 94 25.73 -3.25 28.51
C ILE A 94 25.93 -3.09 30.03
N PRO A 95 26.13 -1.87 30.60
CA PRO A 95 26.31 -1.70 32.04
C PRO A 95 25.04 -2.02 32.86
N THR A 96 23.85 -1.69 32.33
CA THR A 96 22.57 -1.99 33.03
C THR A 96 22.26 -3.49 33.10
N LEU A 97 22.61 -4.28 32.07
CA LEU A 97 22.47 -5.74 32.10
C LEU A 97 23.38 -6.39 33.15
N ILE A 98 24.63 -5.91 33.28
CA ILE A 98 25.58 -6.42 34.26
C ILE A 98 25.10 -6.14 35.69
N GLN A 99 24.53 -4.95 35.93
CA GLN A 99 23.93 -4.62 37.24
C GLN A 99 22.70 -5.49 37.55
N ARG A 100 21.87 -5.79 36.55
CA ARG A 100 20.66 -6.60 36.71
C ARG A 100 20.93 -8.10 36.89
N TYR A 101 22.07 -8.62 36.42
CA TYR A 101 22.48 -10.01 36.62
C TYR A 101 23.10 -10.27 38.00
N LYS A 102 23.62 -9.23 38.66
CA LYS A 102 24.23 -9.32 40.00
C LYS A 102 23.24 -9.09 41.15
N ALA A 103 22.00 -8.69 40.86
CA ALA A 103 20.92 -8.50 41.82
C ALA A 103 19.97 -9.72 41.79
#